data_AF-A0A2V6QS02-F1
#
_entry.id   AF-A0A2V6QS02-F1
#
_cell.length_a   1.000
_cell.length_b   1.000
_cell.length_c   1.000
_cell.angle_alpha   90.00
_cell.angle_beta   90.00
_cell.angle_gamma   90.00
#
_symmetry.space_group_name_H-M   'P 1'
#
loop_
_entity.id
_entity.type
_entity.pdbx_description
1 polymer ?
#
loop_
_entity_poly.entity_id
_entity_poly.type
_entity_poly.pdbx_seq_one_letter_code
_entity_poly.pdbx_strand_id
1 'polypeptide(L)'
;MQIRLTRDLEAERRAAPGPMSVDAFLARFPEVPRDVRDEPVMAEFVRAFGAQLEVAQKPSPCVARAGGGDAEHHFYTRLVNDLAIYGLGLARRERTLQRLERLLADYRAQPATFACTLVPRQGPDAPRAGCR
;
A
#
# COMPACT_ATOMS: atom_id res chain seq x y z
N MET A 1 -24.71 17.46 32.47
CA MET A 1 -23.87 16.33 32.03
C MET A 1 -23.17 16.77 30.74
N GLN A 2 -21.91 17.22 30.82
CA GLN A 2 -21.19 17.78 29.67
C GLN A 2 -20.25 16.71 29.11
N ILE A 3 -20.41 16.40 27.83
CA ILE A 3 -19.82 15.22 27.20
C ILE A 3 -18.38 15.55 26.80
N ARG A 4 -17.40 14.86 27.41
CA ARG A 4 -15.95 15.01 27.19
C ARG A 4 -15.47 14.43 25.84
N LEU A 5 -16.29 14.46 24.80
CA LEU A 5 -16.02 13.78 23.52
C LEU A 5 -14.88 14.40 22.70
N THR A 6 -14.58 15.68 22.89
CA THR A 6 -13.58 16.39 22.06
C THR A 6 -12.14 16.01 22.36
N ARG A 7 -11.80 15.67 23.61
CA ARG A 7 -10.43 15.27 23.98
C ARG A 7 -10.10 13.85 23.54
N ASP A 8 -11.06 12.94 23.57
CA ASP A 8 -10.85 11.55 23.16
C ASP A 8 -10.67 11.44 21.63
N LEU A 9 -11.39 12.23 20.83
CA LEU A 9 -11.19 12.28 19.37
C LEU A 9 -9.82 12.86 18.95
N GLU A 10 -9.29 13.83 19.71
CA GLU A 10 -7.94 14.36 19.47
C GLU A 10 -6.84 13.39 19.94
N ALA A 11 -7.10 12.60 20.98
CA ALA A 11 -6.22 11.54 21.44
C ALA A 11 -6.22 10.34 20.47
N GLU A 12 -7.38 9.95 19.93
CA GLU A 12 -7.51 8.93 18.88
C GLU A 12 -6.85 9.37 17.58
N ARG A 13 -6.93 10.66 17.21
CA ARG A 13 -6.17 11.21 16.07
C ARG A 13 -4.66 11.20 16.28
N ARG A 14 -4.17 11.33 17.52
CA ARG A 14 -2.74 11.17 17.87
C ARG A 14 -2.33 9.70 18.02
N ALA A 15 -3.29 8.81 18.23
CA ALA A 15 -3.12 7.35 18.22
C ALA A 15 -3.36 6.73 16.84
N ALA A 16 -3.42 7.54 15.78
CA ALA A 16 -3.16 7.03 14.45
C ALA A 16 -1.77 6.35 14.48
N PRO A 17 -1.62 5.12 13.97
CA PRO A 17 -0.33 4.45 13.89
C PRO A 17 0.68 5.45 13.31
N GLY A 18 1.81 5.63 13.99
CA GLY A 18 2.88 6.48 13.46
C GLY A 18 3.20 6.04 12.03
N PRO A 19 3.64 6.96 11.14
CA PRO A 19 3.92 6.62 9.75
C PRO A 19 4.79 5.37 9.69
N MET A 20 4.32 4.35 8.96
CA MET A 20 5.01 3.07 8.81
C MET A 20 6.50 3.31 8.51
N SER A 21 7.39 2.61 9.20
CA SER A 21 8.83 2.69 8.94
C SER A 21 9.25 1.70 7.86
N VAL A 22 10.37 1.96 7.18
CA VAL A 22 10.95 1.01 6.21
C VAL A 22 11.24 -0.34 6.87
N ASP A 23 11.71 -0.33 8.12
CA ASP A 23 11.93 -1.54 8.89
C ASP A 23 10.65 -2.33 9.17
N ALA A 24 9.57 -1.64 9.54
CA ALA A 24 8.27 -2.28 9.74
C ALA A 24 7.74 -2.88 8.44
N PHE A 25 7.95 -2.19 7.31
CA PHE A 25 7.61 -2.69 5.98
C PHE A 25 8.38 -3.97 5.61
N LEU A 26 9.70 -3.97 5.77
CA LEU A 26 10.52 -5.15 5.47
C LEU A 26 10.25 -6.31 6.43
N ALA A 27 9.88 -6.03 7.68
CA ALA A 27 9.46 -7.07 8.63
C ALA A 27 8.11 -7.70 8.25
N ARG A 28 7.19 -6.91 7.70
CA ARG A 28 5.87 -7.37 7.25
C ARG A 28 5.95 -8.17 5.95
N PHE A 29 6.85 -7.78 5.04
CA PHE A 29 7.03 -8.41 3.73
C PHE A 29 8.44 -8.97 3.58
N PRO A 30 8.74 -10.15 4.16
CA PRO A 30 10.07 -10.76 4.12
C PRO A 30 10.54 -11.16 2.71
N GLU A 31 9.64 -11.19 1.73
CA GLU A 31 9.96 -11.38 0.32
C GLU A 31 10.65 -10.16 -0.33
N VAL A 32 10.55 -8.98 0.29
CA VAL A 32 11.24 -7.80 -0.21
C VAL A 32 12.70 -7.82 0.25
N PRO A 33 13.66 -7.74 -0.68
CA PRO A 33 15.08 -7.74 -0.33
C PRO A 33 15.47 -6.60 0.61
N ARG A 34 16.41 -6.87 1.53
CA ARG A 34 16.90 -5.84 2.46
C ARG A 34 17.88 -4.85 1.83
N ASP A 35 18.41 -5.12 0.65
CA ASP A 35 19.36 -4.25 -0.06
C ASP A 35 18.72 -2.97 -0.60
N VAL A 36 17.38 -2.89 -0.64
CA VAL A 36 16.65 -1.65 -0.95
C VAL A 36 16.37 -0.81 0.29
N ARG A 37 16.68 -1.30 1.50
CA ARG A 37 16.35 -0.64 2.78
C ARG A 37 16.81 0.83 2.82
N ASP A 38 18.05 1.07 2.43
CA ASP A 38 18.69 2.39 2.55
C ASP A 38 18.45 3.28 1.31
N GLU A 39 17.62 2.82 0.38
CA GLU A 39 17.27 3.62 -0.80
C GLU A 39 16.33 4.77 -0.42
N PRO A 40 16.61 6.01 -0.83
CA PRO A 40 15.80 7.16 -0.45
C PRO A 40 14.36 7.06 -0.94
N VAL A 41 14.14 6.42 -2.11
CA VAL A 41 12.81 6.16 -2.65
C VAL A 41 11.97 5.26 -1.74
N MET A 42 12.59 4.36 -0.96
CA MET A 42 11.88 3.45 -0.06
C MET A 42 11.29 4.18 1.14
N ALA A 43 12.05 5.12 1.73
CA ALA A 43 11.55 5.94 2.84
C ALA A 43 10.31 6.75 2.42
N GLU A 44 10.34 7.30 1.21
CA GLU A 44 9.20 8.04 0.69
C GLU A 44 8.02 7.14 0.32
N PHE A 45 8.29 5.99 -0.30
CA PHE A 45 7.28 5.00 -0.66
C PHE A 45 6.47 4.56 0.57
N VAL A 46 7.16 4.18 1.65
CA VAL A 46 6.47 3.73 2.87
C VAL A 46 5.72 4.88 3.54
N ARG A 47 6.26 6.10 3.51
CA ARG A 47 5.56 7.29 4.01
C ARG A 47 4.28 7.58 3.21
N ALA A 48 4.31 7.45 1.89
CA ALA A 48 3.18 7.76 1.01
C ALA A 48 2.06 6.72 1.09
N PHE A 49 2.42 5.44 1.23
CA PHE A 49 1.47 4.32 1.15
C PHE A 49 1.32 3.53 2.45
N GLY A 50 1.82 4.03 3.58
CA GLY A 50 1.85 3.31 4.85
C GLY A 50 0.51 2.71 5.25
N ALA A 51 -0.57 3.49 5.18
CA ALA A 51 -1.91 3.00 5.50
C ALA A 51 -2.39 1.84 4.61
N GLN A 52 -2.06 1.89 3.31
CA GLN A 52 -2.38 0.81 2.38
C GLN A 52 -1.47 -0.42 2.59
N LEU A 53 -0.21 -0.21 2.94
CA LEU A 53 0.75 -1.27 3.22
C LEU A 53 0.43 -2.02 4.52
N GLU A 54 -0.15 -1.36 5.51
CA GLU A 54 -0.64 -1.97 6.76
C GLU A 54 -1.75 -2.99 6.52
N VAL A 55 -2.65 -2.72 5.57
CA VAL A 55 -3.77 -3.62 5.25
C VAL A 55 -3.45 -4.57 4.09
N ALA A 56 -2.39 -4.31 3.31
CA ALA A 56 -2.03 -5.14 2.16
C ALA A 56 -1.77 -6.59 2.58
N GLN A 57 -2.37 -7.54 1.84
CA GLN A 57 -2.27 -8.97 2.10
C GLN A 57 -1.80 -9.71 0.84
N LYS A 58 -0.80 -10.56 1.01
CA LYS A 58 -0.33 -11.43 -0.07
C LYS A 58 -1.43 -12.42 -0.46
N PRO A 59 -1.84 -12.48 -1.74
CA PRO A 59 -2.82 -13.46 -2.17
C PRO A 59 -2.27 -14.88 -1.99
N SER A 60 -3.06 -15.75 -1.37
CA SER A 60 -2.72 -17.18 -1.34
C SER A 60 -3.06 -17.85 -2.68
N PRO A 61 -2.38 -18.95 -3.06
CA PRO A 61 -2.50 -19.54 -4.40
C PRO A 61 -3.92 -19.95 -4.83
N CYS A 62 -4.84 -20.14 -3.88
CA CYS A 62 -6.19 -20.65 -4.15
C CYS A 62 -7.33 -19.62 -4.00
N VAL A 63 -7.05 -18.35 -3.65
CA VAL A 63 -8.11 -17.33 -3.40
C VAL A 63 -8.67 -16.69 -4.68
N ALA A 64 -8.32 -17.19 -5.86
CA ALA A 64 -8.69 -16.56 -7.13
C ALA A 64 -10.19 -16.65 -7.49
N ARG A 65 -11.08 -17.23 -6.66
CA ARG A 65 -12.40 -17.71 -7.14
C ARG A 65 -13.67 -17.14 -6.49
N ALA A 66 -13.58 -16.22 -5.52
CA ALA A 66 -14.76 -15.59 -4.94
C ALA A 66 -14.77 -14.08 -5.23
N GLY A 67 -15.10 -13.70 -6.46
CA GLY A 67 -15.60 -12.37 -6.76
C GLY A 67 -14.60 -11.20 -6.64
N GLY A 68 -13.46 -11.29 -7.32
CA GLY A 68 -12.53 -10.16 -7.48
C GLY A 68 -11.75 -9.86 -6.20
N GLY A 69 -10.43 -10.08 -6.23
CA GLY A 69 -9.58 -9.98 -5.05
C GLY A 69 -9.85 -8.73 -4.22
N ASP A 70 -10.08 -8.93 -2.92
CA ASP A 70 -10.35 -7.86 -1.96
C ASP A 70 -9.31 -6.73 -2.07
N ALA A 71 -9.68 -5.52 -1.63
CA ALA A 71 -8.82 -4.33 -1.76
C ALA A 71 -7.41 -4.56 -1.19
N GLU A 72 -7.29 -5.35 -0.12
CA GLU A 72 -6.05 -5.78 0.52
C GLU A 72 -5.10 -6.52 -0.43
N HIS A 73 -5.64 -7.45 -1.22
CA HIS A 73 -4.89 -8.23 -2.21
C HIS A 73 -4.45 -7.36 -3.39
N HIS A 74 -5.32 -6.41 -3.77
CA HIS A 74 -5.00 -5.45 -4.81
C HIS A 74 -3.89 -4.49 -4.37
N PHE A 75 -3.90 -4.00 -3.13
CA PHE A 75 -2.80 -3.19 -2.59
C PHE A 75 -1.47 -3.95 -2.61
N TYR A 76 -1.45 -5.22 -2.19
CA TYR A 76 -0.23 -6.04 -2.29
C TYR A 76 0.24 -6.15 -3.75
N THR A 77 -0.68 -6.48 -4.67
CA THR A 77 -0.36 -6.67 -6.08
C THR A 77 0.17 -5.38 -6.72
N ARG A 78 -0.37 -4.22 -6.34
CA ARG A 78 0.01 -2.93 -6.93
C ARG A 78 1.27 -2.32 -6.31
N LEU A 79 1.47 -2.49 -4.99
CA LEU A 79 2.50 -1.78 -4.23
C LEU A 79 3.70 -2.67 -3.86
N VAL A 80 3.49 -3.95 -3.57
CA VAL A 80 4.52 -4.85 -3.03
C VAL A 80 5.05 -5.82 -4.09
N ASN A 81 4.22 -6.19 -5.07
CA ASN A 81 4.54 -7.27 -6.01
C ASN A 81 5.82 -7.04 -6.83
N ASP A 82 6.07 -5.82 -7.32
CA ASP A 82 7.30 -5.55 -8.10
C ASP A 82 8.56 -5.70 -7.23
N LEU A 83 8.49 -5.35 -5.94
CA LEU A 83 9.57 -5.55 -4.97
C LEU A 83 9.74 -7.05 -4.62
N ALA A 84 8.65 -7.79 -4.50
CA ALA A 84 8.68 -9.23 -4.29
C ALA A 84 9.28 -9.98 -5.50
N ILE A 85 8.91 -9.59 -6.72
CA ILE A 85 9.49 -10.13 -7.97
C ILE A 85 10.99 -9.85 -8.04
N TYR A 86 11.42 -8.67 -7.60
CA TYR A 86 12.84 -8.37 -7.45
C TYR A 86 13.54 -9.32 -6.47
N GLY A 87 12.94 -9.60 -5.31
CA GLY A 87 13.49 -10.56 -4.34
C GLY A 87 13.57 -12.00 -4.81
N LEU A 88 12.75 -12.37 -5.80
CA LEU A 88 12.84 -13.66 -6.49
C LEU A 88 13.92 -13.69 -7.58
N GLY A 89 14.64 -12.59 -7.82
CA GLY A 89 15.65 -12.47 -8.87
C GLY A 89 15.08 -12.35 -10.29
N LEU A 90 13.78 -12.08 -10.41
CA LEU A 90 13.07 -11.99 -11.70
C LEU A 90 13.03 -10.56 -12.27
N ALA A 91 13.40 -9.56 -11.47
CA ALA A 91 13.55 -8.17 -11.89
C ALA A 91 14.96 -7.66 -11.55
N ARG A 92 15.40 -6.58 -12.22
CA ARG A 92 16.65 -5.89 -11.90
C ARG A 92 16.40 -4.76 -10.92
N ARG A 93 17.34 -4.57 -9.99
CA ARG A 93 17.29 -3.54 -8.93
C ARG A 93 16.97 -2.16 -9.48
N GLU A 94 17.73 -1.70 -10.47
CA GLU A 94 17.60 -0.34 -11.02
C GLU A 94 16.24 -0.13 -11.66
N ARG A 95 15.72 -1.14 -12.37
CA ARG A 95 14.39 -1.09 -12.98
C ARG A 95 13.28 -1.08 -11.92
N THR A 96 13.45 -1.82 -10.83
CA THR A 96 12.49 -1.82 -9.71
C THR A 96 12.44 -0.46 -9.04
N LEU A 97 13.60 0.16 -8.77
CA LEU A 97 13.67 1.51 -8.17
C LEU A 97 13.07 2.57 -9.11
N GLN A 98 13.38 2.56 -10.41
CA GLN A 98 12.77 3.46 -11.39
C GLN A 98 11.24 3.33 -11.44
N ARG A 99 10.71 2.11 -11.29
CA ARG A 99 9.26 1.89 -11.23
C ARG A 99 8.64 2.47 -9.96
N LEU A 100 9.30 2.34 -8.82
CA LEU A 100 8.89 2.95 -7.55
C LEU A 100 8.88 4.48 -7.63
N GLU A 101 9.91 5.07 -8.23
CA GLU A 101 9.98 6.52 -8.44
C GLU A 101 8.83 7.02 -9.32
N ARG A 102 8.55 6.31 -10.42
CA ARG A 102 7.42 6.64 -11.29
C ARG A 102 6.07 6.47 -10.57
N LEU A 103 5.92 5.42 -9.77
CA LEU A 103 4.72 5.20 -8.96
C LEU A 103 4.48 6.38 -8.00
N LEU A 104 5.54 6.86 -7.34
CA LEU A 104 5.50 8.03 -6.47
C LEU A 104 5.22 9.32 -7.25
N ALA A 105 5.81 9.49 -8.42
CA ALA A 105 5.53 10.64 -9.29
C ALA A 105 4.05 10.68 -9.71
N ASP A 106 3.50 9.54 -10.14
CA ASP A 106 2.09 9.40 -10.51
C ASP A 106 1.17 9.72 -9.31
N TYR A 107 1.51 9.20 -8.13
CA TYR A 107 0.79 9.50 -6.90
C TYR A 107 0.81 10.99 -6.55
N ARG A 108 1.98 11.64 -6.60
CA ARG A 108 2.11 13.07 -6.31
C ARG A 108 1.38 13.95 -7.31
N ALA A 109 1.38 13.56 -8.59
CA ALA A 109 0.73 14.32 -9.64
C ALA A 109 -0.79 14.34 -9.44
N GLN A 110 -1.39 13.22 -9.04
CA GLN A 110 -2.84 13.11 -8.86
C GLN A 110 -3.22 12.16 -7.73
N PRO A 111 -3.11 12.58 -6.45
CA PRO A 111 -3.34 11.69 -5.30
C PRO A 111 -4.77 11.11 -5.26
N ALA A 112 -5.77 11.93 -5.58
CA ALA A 112 -7.18 11.53 -5.59
C ALA A 112 -7.48 10.50 -6.68
N THR A 113 -6.99 10.74 -7.91
CA THR A 113 -7.13 9.80 -9.03
C THR A 113 -6.34 8.52 -8.77
N PHE A 114 -5.15 8.63 -8.18
CA PHE A 114 -4.31 7.47 -7.87
C PHE A 114 -4.99 6.57 -6.83
N ALA A 115 -5.64 7.12 -5.81
CA ALA A 115 -6.43 6.35 -4.86
C ALA A 115 -7.54 5.53 -5.57
N CYS A 116 -8.20 6.10 -6.59
CA CYS A 116 -9.15 5.36 -7.41
C CYS A 116 -8.52 4.21 -8.23
N THR A 117 -7.23 4.31 -8.57
CA THR A 117 -6.49 3.20 -9.22
C THR A 117 -6.05 2.11 -8.25
N LEU A 118 -6.10 2.37 -6.94
CA LEU A 118 -5.78 1.41 -5.89
C LEU A 118 -7.00 0.58 -5.46
N VAL A 119 -8.20 0.91 -5.95
CA VAL A 119 -9.42 0.11 -5.74
C VAL A 119 -9.60 -0.85 -6.92
N PRO A 120 -9.87 -2.15 -6.68
CA PRO A 120 -10.19 -3.07 -7.76
C PRO A 120 -11.30 -2.51 -8.64
N ARG A 121 -11.15 -2.58 -9.97
CA ARG A 121 -12.28 -2.34 -10.87
C ARG A 121 -13.34 -3.37 -10.55
N GLN A 122 -14.41 -2.90 -9.93
CA GLN A 122 -15.59 -3.67 -9.67
C GLN A 122 -16.03 -4.40 -10.95
N GLY A 123 -16.30 -5.70 -10.83
CA GLY A 123 -16.89 -6.47 -11.92
C GLY A 123 -18.25 -5.89 -12.33
N PRO A 124 -18.82 -6.33 -13.47
CA PRO A 124 -20.05 -5.77 -14.04
C PRO A 124 -21.22 -5.62 -13.04
N ASP A 125 -21.28 -6.50 -12.03
CA ASP A 125 -22.38 -6.59 -11.07
C ASP A 125 -22.10 -6.00 -9.68
N ALA A 126 -20.95 -5.36 -9.46
CA ALA A 126 -20.64 -4.81 -8.14
C ALA A 126 -21.23 -3.39 -7.94
N PRO A 127 -21.76 -3.08 -6.73
CA PRO A 127 -22.42 -1.81 -6.44
C PRO A 127 -21.41 -0.66 -6.39
N ARG A 128 -21.68 0.38 -7.20
CA ARG A 128 -20.81 1.55 -7.38
C ARG A 128 -20.21 2.06 -6.07
N ALA A 129 -18.89 1.93 -5.92
CA ALA A 129 -18.16 2.62 -4.88
C ALA A 129 -18.25 4.13 -5.13
N GLY A 130 -19.04 4.83 -4.31
CA GLY A 130 -19.14 6.28 -4.34
C GLY A 130 -17.86 6.91 -3.82
N CYS A 131 -16.87 7.13 -4.69
CA CYS A 131 -15.85 8.13 -4.42
C CYS A 131 -16.53 9.50 -4.54
N ARG A 132 -16.77 10.15 -3.40
CA ARG A 132 -17.31 11.52 -3.31
C ARG A 132 -16.18 12.51 -3.05
#